data_AF-A0A1V5Z104-F1
#
_entry.id   AF-A0A1V5Z104-F1
#
_cell.length_a   1.000
_cell.length_b   1.000
_cell.length_c   1.000
_cell.angle_alpha   90.00
_cell.angle_beta   90.00
_cell.angle_gamma   90.00
#
_symmetry.space_group_name_H-M   'P 1'
#
loop_
_entity.id
_entity.type
_entity.pdbx_description
1 polymer ?
#
loop_
_entity_poly.entity_id
_entity_poly.type
_entity_poly.pdbx_seq_one_letter_code
_entity_poly.pdbx_strand_id
1 'polypeptide(L)'
;MGLTPLVSHEETEQQSIEASKEEHVAFADYLRLAVHPMVLTMGAAYFCVKFLRYALDSWLPAFLALQGLDTARASWYSQGFDIAGMGGTIVAGFLLDKWFRGNWAALCLVMGFGTILGYLSVMYLGTSPLTIALCYCLVGFMLYGPDMLLSSAGAVEIAGARNGVAIAGIVNGLGSIGPIVQEEVIGLLIRGDADRGIANTNLLTLGTSVLMTLLLIPLLFRLNRARRDSANGQSPG
;
A
#
# COMPACT_ATOMS: atom_id res chain seq x y z
N MET A 1 -12.27 -40.12 -8.49
CA MET A 1 -10.98 -40.37 -9.14
C MET A 1 -10.07 -39.19 -8.82
N GLY A 2 -9.30 -39.28 -7.74
CA GLY A 2 -8.31 -38.25 -7.39
C GLY A 2 -7.10 -38.44 -8.29
N LEU A 3 -6.71 -37.38 -9.00
CA LEU A 3 -5.48 -37.39 -9.77
C LEU A 3 -4.30 -37.54 -8.81
N THR A 4 -3.37 -38.43 -9.11
CA THR A 4 -2.09 -38.52 -8.40
C THR A 4 -1.35 -37.19 -8.54
N PRO A 5 -0.88 -36.58 -7.44
CA PRO A 5 -0.08 -35.37 -7.53
C PRO A 5 1.20 -35.67 -8.31
N LEU A 6 1.50 -34.85 -9.32
CA LEU A 6 2.66 -35.01 -10.20
C LEU A 6 4.00 -34.68 -9.51
N VAL A 7 3.95 -34.15 -8.29
CA VAL A 7 5.10 -33.79 -7.46
C VAL A 7 4.77 -34.18 -6.03
N SER A 8 5.69 -34.88 -5.35
CA SER A 8 5.49 -35.26 -3.96
C SER A 8 5.64 -34.04 -3.03
N HIS A 9 4.95 -34.05 -1.88
CA HIS A 9 5.06 -32.97 -0.88
C HIS A 9 6.51 -32.78 -0.42
N GLU A 10 7.28 -33.87 -0.32
CA GLU A 10 8.69 -33.86 0.06
C GLU A 10 9.59 -33.20 -1.00
N GLU A 11 9.35 -33.43 -2.30
CA GLU A 11 10.08 -32.75 -3.38
C GLU A 11 9.77 -31.25 -3.43
N THR A 12 8.53 -30.86 -3.15
CA THR A 12 8.13 -29.43 -3.07
C THR A 12 8.79 -28.75 -1.87
N GLU A 13 8.84 -29.44 -0.73
CA GLU A 13 9.45 -28.94 0.50
C GLU A 13 10.98 -28.86 0.37
N GLN A 14 11.62 -29.89 -0.20
CA GLN A 14 13.06 -29.89 -0.50
C GLN A 14 13.43 -28.82 -1.55
N GLN A 15 12.66 -28.65 -2.63
CA GLN A 15 12.88 -27.55 -3.56
C GLN A 15 12.70 -26.17 -2.91
N SER A 16 11.73 -26.01 -2.01
CA SER A 16 11.51 -24.75 -1.29
C SER A 16 12.64 -24.42 -0.30
N ILE A 17 13.21 -25.45 0.34
CA ILE A 17 14.33 -25.34 1.29
C ILE A 17 15.66 -25.12 0.56
N GLU A 18 15.87 -25.75 -0.59
CA GLU A 18 17.07 -25.58 -1.43
C GLU A 18 17.07 -24.24 -2.19
N ALA A 19 15.92 -23.81 -2.73
CA ALA A 19 15.77 -22.48 -3.32
C ALA A 19 16.04 -21.35 -2.30
N SER A 20 15.78 -21.59 -1.02
CA SER A 20 16.12 -20.67 0.07
C SER A 20 17.61 -20.66 0.43
N LYS A 21 18.41 -21.64 -0.01
CA LYS A 21 19.82 -21.80 0.36
C LYS A 21 20.82 -21.35 -0.72
N GLU A 22 20.45 -21.34 -2.00
CA GLU A 22 21.45 -21.20 -3.09
C GLU A 22 21.74 -19.78 -3.60
N GLU A 23 21.05 -18.72 -3.15
CA GLU A 23 21.32 -17.38 -3.72
C GLU A 23 21.45 -16.27 -2.67
N HIS A 24 22.61 -16.23 -2.01
CA HIS A 24 23.05 -15.04 -1.27
C HIS A 24 23.25 -13.89 -2.27
N VAL A 25 22.23 -13.06 -2.47
CA VAL A 25 22.39 -11.74 -3.07
C VAL A 25 23.40 -10.98 -2.22
N ALA A 26 24.55 -10.61 -2.79
CA ALA A 26 25.60 -9.93 -2.05
C ALA A 26 25.08 -8.58 -1.53
N PHE A 27 25.59 -8.11 -0.38
CA PHE A 27 25.15 -6.82 0.19
C PHE A 27 25.32 -5.64 -0.77
N ALA A 28 26.35 -5.67 -1.63
CA ALA A 28 26.55 -4.68 -2.68
C ALA A 28 25.42 -4.66 -3.72
N ASP A 29 24.87 -5.83 -4.05
CA ASP A 29 23.74 -5.95 -4.98
C ASP A 29 22.45 -5.42 -4.33
N TYR A 30 22.25 -5.65 -3.03
CA TYR A 30 21.16 -5.02 -2.28
C TYR A 30 21.23 -3.49 -2.33
N LEU A 31 22.41 -2.90 -2.10
CA LEU A 31 22.60 -1.45 -2.20
C LEU A 31 22.33 -0.94 -3.61
N ARG A 32 22.79 -1.68 -4.63
CA ARG A 32 22.56 -1.33 -6.04
C ARG A 32 21.07 -1.38 -6.40
N LEU A 33 20.34 -2.39 -5.91
CA LEU A 33 18.89 -2.50 -6.06
C LEU A 33 18.18 -1.37 -5.32
N ALA A 34 18.63 -1.01 -4.12
CA ALA A 34 18.00 0.00 -3.28
C ALA A 34 18.06 1.41 -3.90
N VAL A 35 19.12 1.73 -4.64
CA VAL A 35 19.23 3.00 -5.36
C VAL A 35 18.60 2.98 -6.75
N HIS A 36 18.04 1.84 -7.18
CA HIS A 36 17.43 1.73 -8.50
C HIS A 36 16.18 2.63 -8.58
N PRO A 37 16.03 3.49 -9.60
CA PRO A 37 14.95 4.47 -9.67
C PRO A 37 13.54 3.88 -9.57
N MET A 38 13.30 2.67 -10.10
CA MET A 38 12.00 2.00 -9.97
C MET A 38 11.74 1.56 -8.53
N VAL A 39 12.75 1.02 -7.84
CA VAL A 39 12.64 0.57 -6.44
C VAL A 39 12.44 1.76 -5.53
N LEU A 40 13.17 2.87 -5.75
CA LEU A 40 12.98 4.11 -5.01
C LEU A 40 11.58 4.71 -5.22
N THR A 41 11.08 4.75 -6.46
CA THR A 41 9.73 5.28 -6.75
C THR A 41 8.66 4.42 -6.08
N MET A 42 8.82 3.10 -6.14
CA MET A 42 7.91 2.14 -5.50
C MET A 42 7.97 2.21 -3.97
N GLY A 43 9.18 2.31 -3.40
CA GLY A 43 9.40 2.50 -1.97
C GLY A 43 8.83 3.82 -1.45
N ALA A 44 8.96 4.91 -2.21
CA ALA A 44 8.36 6.19 -1.88
C ALA A 44 6.82 6.15 -1.94
N ALA A 45 6.24 5.46 -2.94
CA ALA A 45 4.80 5.24 -2.99
C ALA A 45 4.32 4.41 -1.79
N TYR A 46 5.06 3.35 -1.43
CA TYR A 46 4.70 2.48 -0.31
C TYR A 46 4.91 3.15 1.06
N PHE A 47 5.90 4.03 1.18
CA PHE A 47 6.02 4.95 2.32
C PHE A 47 4.75 5.77 2.51
N CYS A 48 4.21 6.35 1.43
CA CYS A 48 2.97 7.12 1.52
C CYS A 48 1.78 6.24 1.94
N VAL A 49 1.68 5.02 1.40
CA VAL A 49 0.64 4.06 1.79
C VAL A 49 0.69 3.76 3.28
N LYS A 50 1.87 3.35 3.79
CA LYS A 50 2.04 3.03 5.21
C LYS A 50 1.87 4.26 6.10
N PHE A 51 2.34 5.43 5.67
CA PHE A 51 2.08 6.69 6.37
C PHE A 51 0.56 6.88 6.58
N LEU A 52 -0.23 6.78 5.50
CA LEU A 52 -1.69 6.98 5.57
C LEU A 52 -2.38 5.91 6.41
N ARG A 53 -1.98 4.65 6.23
CA ARG A 53 -2.60 3.51 6.90
C ARG A 53 -2.42 3.61 8.41
N TYR A 54 -1.19 3.84 8.85
CA TYR A 54 -0.86 3.92 10.27
C TYR A 54 -1.30 5.23 10.90
N ALA A 55 -1.37 6.33 10.14
CA ALA A 55 -1.99 7.56 10.60
C ALA A 55 -3.46 7.34 11.01
N LEU A 56 -4.22 6.62 10.20
CA LEU A 56 -5.61 6.31 10.56
C LEU A 56 -5.70 5.27 11.67
N ASP A 57 -4.86 4.23 11.65
CA ASP A 57 -4.80 3.22 12.71
C ASP A 57 -4.59 3.85 14.10
N SER A 58 -3.60 4.76 14.22
CA SER A 58 -3.29 5.44 15.48
C SER A 58 -4.29 6.52 15.87
N TRP A 59 -4.71 7.38 14.92
CA TRP A 59 -5.36 8.65 15.23
C TRP A 59 -6.86 8.69 14.98
N LEU A 60 -7.41 7.76 14.18
CA LEU A 60 -8.84 7.75 13.86
C LEU A 60 -9.76 7.66 15.09
N PRO A 61 -9.50 6.81 16.11
CA PRO A 61 -10.33 6.79 17.31
C PRO A 61 -10.34 8.14 18.04
N ALA A 62 -9.17 8.80 18.13
CA ALA A 62 -9.04 10.11 18.75
C ALA A 62 -9.81 11.18 17.97
N PHE A 63 -9.73 11.18 16.64
CA PHE A 63 -10.50 12.10 15.79
C PHE A 63 -12.00 11.91 15.95
N LEU A 64 -12.48 10.67 15.99
CA LEU A 64 -13.89 10.37 16.22
C LEU A 64 -14.38 10.80 17.61
N ALA A 65 -13.54 10.64 18.63
CA ALA A 65 -13.86 11.12 19.98
C ALA A 65 -13.95 12.65 20.05
N LEU A 66 -13.02 13.36 19.39
CA LEU A 66 -13.04 14.82 19.29
C LEU A 66 -14.26 15.36 18.53
N GLN A 67 -14.85 14.56 17.64
CA GLN A 67 -16.10 14.87 16.96
C GLN A 67 -17.36 14.62 17.83
N GLY A 68 -17.19 14.27 19.11
CA GLY A 68 -18.27 14.16 20.09
C GLY A 68 -18.77 12.73 20.36
N LEU A 69 -18.05 11.70 19.88
CA LEU A 69 -18.32 10.32 20.30
C LEU A 69 -17.68 10.03 21.67
N ASP A 70 -18.32 9.18 22.45
CA ASP A 70 -17.66 8.57 23.59
C ASP A 70 -16.53 7.65 23.13
N THR A 71 -15.55 7.43 23.99
CA THR A 71 -14.33 6.67 23.67
C THR A 71 -14.63 5.23 23.20
N ALA A 72 -15.65 4.57 23.76
CA ALA A 72 -15.98 3.21 23.39
C ALA A 72 -16.59 3.15 21.98
N ARG A 73 -17.51 4.07 21.64
CA ARG A 73 -18.05 4.17 20.28
C ARG A 73 -17.03 4.63 19.26
N ALA A 74 -16.16 5.57 19.62
CA ALA A 74 -15.09 6.04 18.74
C ALA A 74 -14.15 4.89 18.35
N SER A 75 -13.73 4.08 19.33
CA SER A 75 -12.93 2.88 19.09
C SER A 75 -13.69 1.81 18.30
N TRP A 76 -14.98 1.61 18.57
CA TRP A 76 -15.78 0.63 17.81
C TRP A 76 -15.92 1.02 16.33
N TYR A 77 -16.20 2.29 16.04
CA TYR A 77 -16.36 2.78 14.67
C TYR A 77 -15.04 2.89 13.91
N SER A 78 -13.91 3.16 14.58
CA SER A 78 -12.60 3.17 13.91
C SER A 78 -12.24 1.80 13.33
N GLN A 79 -12.65 0.69 13.95
CA GLN A 79 -12.43 -0.66 13.40
C GLN A 79 -13.03 -0.85 12.01
N GLY A 80 -14.04 -0.05 11.63
CA GLY A 80 -14.62 -0.07 10.29
C GLY A 80 -13.59 0.21 9.19
N PHE A 81 -12.58 1.03 9.47
CA PHE A 81 -11.46 1.29 8.56
C PHE A 81 -10.72 0.00 8.18
N ASP A 82 -10.34 -0.82 9.17
CA ASP A 82 -9.59 -2.05 8.93
C ASP A 82 -10.47 -3.15 8.31
N ILE A 83 -11.72 -3.26 8.76
CA ILE A 83 -12.67 -4.24 8.20
C ILE A 83 -12.93 -3.94 6.72
N ALA A 84 -13.19 -2.67 6.39
CA ALA A 84 -13.36 -2.24 5.01
C ALA A 84 -12.06 -2.39 4.21
N GLY A 85 -10.91 -2.11 4.83
CA GLY A 85 -9.58 -2.32 4.26
C GLY A 85 -9.33 -3.77 3.83
N MET A 86 -9.60 -4.73 4.72
CA MET A 86 -9.51 -6.16 4.39
C MET A 86 -10.42 -6.53 3.21
N GLY A 87 -11.66 -6.02 3.19
CA GLY A 87 -12.55 -6.18 2.05
C GLY A 87 -11.96 -5.60 0.75
N GLY A 88 -11.33 -4.44 0.85
CA GLY A 88 -10.61 -3.77 -0.23
C GLY A 88 -9.46 -4.61 -0.80
N THR A 89 -8.68 -5.26 0.05
CA THR A 89 -7.61 -6.18 -0.38
C THR A 89 -8.15 -7.36 -1.17
N ILE A 90 -9.24 -7.99 -0.70
CA ILE A 90 -9.86 -9.14 -1.39
C ILE A 90 -10.39 -8.70 -2.77
N VAL A 91 -11.11 -7.58 -2.81
CA VAL A 91 -11.64 -7.03 -4.07
C VAL A 91 -10.51 -6.63 -5.00
N ALA A 92 -9.42 -6.04 -4.50
CA ALA A 92 -8.25 -5.70 -5.30
C ALA A 92 -7.62 -6.94 -5.94
N GLY A 93 -7.45 -8.03 -5.20
CA GLY A 93 -6.96 -9.30 -5.75
C GLY A 93 -7.86 -9.83 -6.88
N PHE A 94 -9.17 -9.84 -6.66
CA PHE A 94 -10.13 -10.26 -7.68
C PHE A 94 -10.11 -9.35 -8.93
N LEU A 95 -10.10 -8.03 -8.75
CA LEU A 95 -10.05 -7.05 -9.85
C LEU A 95 -8.73 -7.16 -10.62
N LEU A 96 -7.62 -7.38 -9.92
CA LEU A 96 -6.30 -7.55 -10.51
C LEU A 96 -6.30 -8.67 -11.55
N ASP A 97 -6.82 -9.82 -11.15
CA ASP A 97 -6.82 -11.02 -11.98
C ASP A 97 -7.84 -10.90 -13.11
N LYS A 98 -9.07 -10.45 -12.79
CA LYS A 98 -10.20 -10.51 -13.73
C LYS A 98 -10.24 -9.35 -14.74
N TRP A 99 -9.99 -8.12 -14.28
CA TRP A 99 -10.15 -6.91 -15.10
C TRP A 99 -8.82 -6.31 -15.52
N PHE A 100 -7.85 -6.24 -14.60
CA PHE A 100 -6.57 -5.59 -14.86
C PHE A 100 -5.52 -6.52 -15.46
N ARG A 101 -5.80 -7.84 -15.56
CA ARG A 101 -4.94 -8.86 -16.19
C ARG A 101 -3.51 -8.80 -15.64
N GLY A 102 -3.38 -8.67 -14.32
CA GLY A 102 -2.10 -8.54 -13.63
C GLY A 102 -1.44 -7.16 -13.71
N ASN A 103 -2.11 -6.12 -14.23
CA ASN A 103 -1.62 -4.73 -14.17
C ASN A 103 -1.88 -4.09 -12.79
N TRP A 104 -1.10 -4.49 -11.80
CA TRP A 104 -1.23 -4.01 -10.43
C TRP A 104 -1.00 -2.49 -10.32
N ALA A 105 -0.07 -1.91 -11.09
CA ALA A 105 0.19 -0.48 -11.04
C ALA A 105 -1.01 0.34 -11.52
N ALA A 106 -1.74 -0.14 -12.54
CA ALA A 106 -2.97 0.50 -12.99
C ALA A 106 -4.09 0.39 -11.96
N LEU A 107 -4.22 -0.76 -11.31
CA LEU A 107 -5.19 -0.95 -10.22
C LEU A 107 -4.86 -0.06 -9.01
N CYS A 108 -3.59 0.00 -8.58
CA CYS A 108 -3.13 0.90 -7.52
C CYS A 108 -3.44 2.36 -7.84
N LEU A 109 -3.34 2.78 -9.11
CA LEU A 109 -3.68 4.13 -9.53
C LEU A 109 -5.17 4.43 -9.34
N VAL A 110 -6.04 3.51 -9.77
CA VAL A 110 -7.50 3.63 -9.58
C VAL A 110 -7.86 3.71 -8.10
N MET A 111 -7.28 2.83 -7.30
CA MET A 111 -7.47 2.81 -5.85
C MET A 111 -6.86 4.05 -5.17
N GLY A 112 -5.77 4.60 -5.70
CA GLY A 112 -5.18 5.86 -5.26
C GLY A 112 -6.12 7.05 -5.48
N PHE A 113 -6.75 7.15 -6.65
CA PHE A 113 -7.81 8.14 -6.88
C PHE A 113 -9.00 7.95 -5.94
N GLY A 114 -9.40 6.70 -5.68
CA GLY A 114 -10.43 6.41 -4.68
C GLY A 114 -10.06 6.84 -3.27
N THR A 115 -8.78 6.71 -2.89
CA THR A 115 -8.25 7.18 -1.60
C THR A 115 -8.36 8.71 -1.49
N ILE A 116 -7.97 9.43 -2.54
CA ILE A 116 -8.11 10.90 -2.63
C ILE A 116 -9.59 11.29 -2.46
N LEU A 117 -10.50 10.64 -3.20
CA LEU A 117 -11.94 10.89 -3.10
C LEU A 117 -12.48 10.58 -1.70
N GLY A 118 -11.96 9.54 -1.04
CA GLY A 118 -12.30 9.22 0.34
C GLY A 118 -11.93 10.35 1.31
N TYR A 119 -10.70 10.88 1.24
CA TYR A 119 -10.28 12.01 2.07
C TYR A 119 -11.05 13.30 1.76
N LEU A 120 -11.34 13.58 0.48
CA LEU A 120 -12.21 14.71 0.12
C LEU A 120 -13.63 14.53 0.69
N SER A 121 -14.15 13.30 0.69
CA SER A 121 -15.45 13.00 1.28
C SER A 121 -15.46 13.26 2.79
N VAL A 122 -14.39 12.93 3.52
CA VAL A 122 -14.25 13.29 4.94
C VAL A 122 -14.36 14.81 5.13
N MET A 123 -13.67 15.60 4.30
CA MET A 123 -13.63 17.06 4.43
C MET A 123 -14.96 17.74 4.10
N TYR A 124 -15.68 17.27 3.08
CA TYR A 124 -16.88 17.95 2.57
C TYR A 124 -18.20 17.32 3.04
N LEU A 125 -18.22 16.03 3.36
CA LEU A 125 -19.43 15.30 3.78
C LEU A 125 -19.43 14.94 5.27
N GLY A 126 -18.32 15.16 5.98
CA GLY A 126 -18.16 14.85 7.40
C GLY A 126 -18.97 15.74 8.34
N THR A 127 -20.30 15.66 8.27
CA THR A 127 -21.23 16.43 9.12
C THR A 127 -21.56 15.74 10.43
N SER A 128 -21.30 14.44 10.54
CA SER A 128 -21.50 13.64 11.75
C SER A 128 -20.36 12.65 11.95
N PRO A 129 -20.07 12.23 13.21
CA PRO A 129 -19.03 11.24 13.48
C PRO A 129 -19.25 9.91 12.73
N LEU A 130 -20.51 9.52 12.53
CA LEU A 130 -20.85 8.32 11.78
C LEU A 130 -20.50 8.47 10.30
N THR A 131 -20.83 9.63 9.69
CA THR A 131 -20.47 9.91 8.30
C THR A 131 -18.96 9.93 8.11
N ILE A 132 -18.23 10.53 9.05
CA ILE A 132 -16.77 10.55 9.05
C ILE A 132 -16.21 9.12 9.11
N ALA A 133 -16.71 8.27 10.01
CA ALA A 133 -16.30 6.88 10.10
C ALA A 133 -16.57 6.11 8.80
N LEU A 134 -17.73 6.30 8.16
CA LEU A 134 -18.06 5.69 6.87
C LEU A 134 -17.14 6.17 5.74
N CYS A 135 -16.80 7.46 5.70
CA CYS A 135 -15.83 7.98 4.74
C CYS A 135 -14.44 7.36 4.95
N TYR A 136 -14.00 7.18 6.21
CA TYR A 136 -12.75 6.47 6.48
C TYR A 136 -12.83 4.97 6.16
N CYS A 137 -13.99 4.32 6.25
CA CYS A 137 -14.17 2.96 5.72
C CYS A 137 -13.88 2.91 4.21
N LEU A 138 -14.36 3.89 3.44
CA LEU A 138 -14.03 3.99 2.01
C LEU A 138 -12.53 4.24 1.79
N VAL A 139 -11.90 5.10 2.59
CA VAL A 139 -10.45 5.31 2.55
C VAL A 139 -9.71 3.99 2.82
N GLY A 140 -10.07 3.25 3.86
CA GLY A 140 -9.48 1.95 4.17
C GLY A 140 -9.61 0.96 3.03
N PHE A 141 -10.82 0.80 2.50
CA PHE A 141 -11.11 -0.07 1.34
C PHE A 141 -10.24 0.28 0.12
N MET A 142 -10.02 1.56 -0.14
CA MET A 142 -9.21 2.03 -1.27
C MET A 142 -7.70 2.00 -0.99
N LEU A 143 -7.26 2.07 0.26
CA LEU A 143 -5.84 2.16 0.63
C LEU A 143 -5.17 0.80 0.79
N TYR A 144 -5.91 -0.19 1.32
CA TYR A 144 -5.39 -1.53 1.62
C TYR A 144 -5.06 -2.36 0.37
N GLY A 145 -5.68 -2.08 -0.77
CA GLY A 145 -5.31 -2.70 -2.05
C GLY A 145 -3.90 -2.32 -2.50
N PRO A 146 -3.59 -1.02 -2.66
CA PRO A 146 -2.23 -0.54 -2.90
C PRO A 146 -1.20 -1.10 -1.90
N ASP A 147 -1.53 -1.15 -0.61
CA ASP A 147 -0.66 -1.72 0.44
C ASP A 147 -0.25 -3.18 0.13
N MET A 148 -1.24 -4.02 -0.19
CA MET A 148 -1.02 -5.40 -0.57
C MET A 148 -0.25 -5.53 -1.90
N LEU A 149 -0.63 -4.76 -2.92
CA LEU A 149 -0.06 -4.88 -4.26
C LEU A 149 1.40 -4.38 -4.34
N LEU A 150 1.72 -3.28 -3.65
CA LEU A 150 3.08 -2.76 -3.57
C LEU A 150 3.97 -3.68 -2.74
N SER A 151 3.47 -4.30 -1.67
CA SER A 151 4.30 -5.20 -0.85
C SER A 151 4.54 -6.57 -1.49
N SER A 152 3.70 -6.99 -2.44
CA SER A 152 3.76 -8.32 -3.06
C SER A 152 3.97 -8.26 -4.59
N ALA A 153 2.88 -8.15 -5.37
CA ALA A 153 2.87 -8.26 -6.82
C ALA A 153 3.90 -7.34 -7.51
N GLY A 154 4.02 -6.09 -7.03
CA GLY A 154 4.96 -5.14 -7.61
C GLY A 154 6.42 -5.49 -7.40
N ALA A 155 6.77 -6.09 -6.26
CA ALA A 155 8.15 -6.49 -5.98
C ALA A 155 8.58 -7.65 -6.90
N VAL A 156 7.69 -8.61 -7.12
CA VAL A 156 7.95 -9.76 -8.00
C VAL A 156 8.10 -9.32 -9.46
N GLU A 157 7.23 -8.42 -9.94
CA GLU A 157 7.31 -7.95 -11.32
C GLU A 157 8.55 -7.08 -11.60
N ILE A 158 8.93 -6.20 -10.67
CA ILE A 158 10.08 -5.30 -10.87
C ILE A 158 11.41 -6.04 -10.74
N ALA A 159 11.48 -7.08 -9.90
CA ALA A 159 12.73 -7.79 -9.66
C ALA A 159 13.05 -8.89 -10.66
N GLY A 160 12.03 -9.38 -11.38
CA GLY A 160 12.09 -10.68 -12.03
C GLY A 160 12.18 -11.83 -11.01
N ALA A 161 12.15 -13.08 -11.50
CA ALA A 161 12.11 -14.27 -10.65
C ALA A 161 13.28 -14.39 -9.65
N ARG A 162 14.43 -13.77 -9.95
CA ARG A 162 15.69 -13.92 -9.20
C ARG A 162 15.79 -13.03 -7.96
N ASN A 163 15.25 -11.81 -8.00
CA ASN A 163 15.48 -10.79 -6.97
C ASN A 163 14.22 -10.37 -6.20
N GLY A 164 13.09 -11.05 -6.40
CA GLY A 164 11.77 -10.65 -5.87
C GLY A 164 11.76 -10.42 -4.36
N VAL A 165 12.37 -11.34 -3.61
CA VAL A 165 12.46 -11.27 -2.15
C VAL A 165 13.31 -10.07 -1.70
N ALA A 166 14.43 -9.80 -2.38
CA ALA A 166 15.31 -8.68 -2.06
C ALA A 166 14.62 -7.33 -2.27
N ILE A 167 13.95 -7.14 -3.42
CA ILE A 167 13.20 -5.91 -3.70
C ILE A 167 12.02 -5.76 -2.74
N ALA A 168 11.29 -6.84 -2.45
CA ALA A 168 10.20 -6.81 -1.46
C ALA A 168 10.71 -6.35 -0.09
N GLY A 169 11.87 -6.85 0.34
CA GLY A 169 12.52 -6.44 1.59
C GLY A 169 12.91 -4.97 1.60
N ILE A 170 13.58 -4.49 0.55
CA ILE A 170 13.99 -3.08 0.43
C ILE A 170 12.77 -2.15 0.43
N VAL A 171 11.76 -2.44 -0.39
CA VAL A 171 10.54 -1.64 -0.47
C VAL A 171 9.81 -1.63 0.86
N ASN A 172 9.71 -2.79 1.53
CA ASN A 172 9.12 -2.84 2.87
C ASN A 172 9.89 -2.03 3.91
N GLY A 173 11.22 -2.08 3.87
CA GLY A 173 12.09 -1.25 4.72
C GLY A 173 11.84 0.25 4.50
N LEU A 174 11.84 0.70 3.24
CA LEU A 174 11.53 2.09 2.89
C LEU A 174 10.13 2.50 3.35
N GLY A 175 9.14 1.62 3.14
CA GLY A 175 7.77 1.85 3.55
C GLY A 175 7.62 1.98 5.08
N SER A 176 8.36 1.20 5.86
CA SER A 176 8.30 1.21 7.32
C SER A 176 8.84 2.49 7.97
N ILE A 177 9.46 3.39 7.20
CA ILE A 177 9.77 4.75 7.66
C ILE A 177 8.47 5.58 7.82
N GLY A 178 7.43 5.27 7.03
CA GLY A 178 6.14 5.98 7.05
C GLY A 178 5.48 6.03 8.42
N PRO A 179 5.29 4.88 9.10
CA PRO A 179 4.71 4.82 10.44
C PRO A 179 5.50 5.60 11.51
N ILE A 180 6.83 5.68 11.37
CA ILE A 180 7.69 6.46 12.28
C ILE A 180 7.46 7.96 12.05
N VAL A 181 7.49 8.38 10.78
CA VAL A 181 7.34 9.81 10.41
C VAL A 181 5.93 10.31 10.70
N GLN A 182 4.90 9.50 10.45
CA GLN A 182 3.51 9.93 10.67
C GLN A 182 3.25 10.24 12.15
N GLU A 183 3.78 9.43 13.06
CA GLU A 183 3.48 9.56 14.50
C GLU A 183 4.03 10.88 15.04
N GLU A 184 5.28 11.21 14.68
CA GLU A 184 5.92 12.46 15.06
C GLU A 184 5.23 13.67 14.42
N VAL A 185 4.93 13.61 13.12
CA VAL A 185 4.34 14.74 12.38
C VAL A 185 2.92 15.04 12.86
N ILE A 186 2.07 14.02 13.00
CA ILE A 186 0.69 14.19 13.45
C ILE A 186 0.65 14.57 14.93
N GLY A 187 1.50 13.97 15.76
CA GLY A 187 1.66 14.35 17.15
C GLY A 187 2.01 15.83 17.33
N LEU A 188 2.90 16.38 16.48
CA LEU A 188 3.23 17.81 16.49
C LEU A 188 2.06 18.69 16.05
N LEU A 189 1.27 18.25 15.06
CA LEU A 189 0.11 19.01 14.56
C LEU A 189 -1.00 19.14 15.61
N ILE A 190 -1.13 18.19 16.52
CA ILE A 190 -2.24 18.13 17.50
C ILE A 190 -1.89 18.79 18.85
N ARG A 191 -0.60 18.99 19.18
CA ARG A 191 -0.12 19.46 20.51
C ARG A 191 -0.62 20.84 20.98
N GLY A 192 -1.28 21.63 20.13
CA GLY A 192 -1.73 22.98 20.49
C GLY A 192 -3.25 23.13 20.45
N ASP A 193 -3.79 23.13 19.24
CA ASP A 193 -5.23 23.30 18.97
C ASP A 193 -5.72 22.04 18.27
N ALA A 194 -6.50 21.24 18.99
CA ALA A 194 -6.95 19.93 18.52
C ALA A 194 -7.82 20.05 17.25
N ASP A 195 -8.66 21.09 17.16
CA ASP A 195 -9.56 21.30 16.03
C ASP A 195 -8.78 21.69 14.77
N ARG A 196 -7.84 22.64 14.91
CA ARG A 196 -6.91 22.98 13.82
C ARG A 196 -5.97 21.82 13.48
N GLY A 197 -5.57 21.03 14.47
CA GLY A 197 -4.73 19.84 14.32
C GLY A 197 -5.40 18.78 13.45
N ILE A 198 -6.70 18.53 13.65
CA ILE A 198 -7.49 17.63 12.79
C ILE A 198 -7.53 18.15 11.36
N ALA A 199 -7.85 19.44 11.16
CA ALA A 199 -7.92 20.02 9.82
C ALA A 199 -6.57 19.93 9.08
N ASN A 200 -5.47 20.23 9.77
CA ASN A 200 -4.13 20.12 9.21
C ASN A 200 -3.74 18.67 8.93
N THR A 201 -4.14 17.72 9.78
CA THR A 201 -3.87 16.30 9.57
C THR A 201 -4.67 15.75 8.39
N ASN A 202 -5.92 16.16 8.23
CA ASN A 202 -6.73 15.83 7.06
C ASN A 202 -6.10 16.40 5.77
N LEU A 203 -5.60 17.64 5.81
CA LEU A 203 -4.91 18.24 4.67
C LEU A 203 -3.58 17.53 4.33
N LEU A 204 -2.81 17.16 5.36
CA LEU A 204 -1.57 16.40 5.22
C LEU A 204 -1.85 15.03 4.60
N THR A 205 -2.82 14.29 5.12
CA THR A 205 -3.18 12.96 4.61
C THR A 205 -3.77 13.03 3.19
N LEU A 206 -4.57 14.05 2.88
CA LEU A 206 -4.97 14.32 1.49
C LEU A 206 -3.74 14.57 0.60
N GLY A 207 -2.81 15.44 1.01
CA GLY A 207 -1.57 15.72 0.28
C GLY A 207 -0.72 14.46 0.05
N THR A 208 -0.59 13.61 1.07
CA THR A 208 0.13 12.34 0.97
C THR A 208 -0.58 11.35 0.03
N SER A 209 -1.91 11.32 0.01
CA SER A 209 -2.68 10.48 -0.94
C SER A 209 -2.53 10.94 -2.39
N VAL A 210 -2.45 12.26 -2.62
CA VAL A 210 -2.14 12.84 -3.93
C VAL A 210 -0.71 12.49 -4.34
N LEU A 211 0.26 12.68 -3.45
CA LEU A 211 1.66 12.33 -3.71
C LEU A 211 1.81 10.85 -4.05
N MET A 212 1.20 9.95 -3.27
CA MET A 212 1.16 8.51 -3.54
C MET A 212 0.66 8.24 -4.97
N THR A 213 -0.49 8.81 -5.33
CA THR A 213 -1.11 8.61 -6.64
C THR A 213 -0.23 9.15 -7.76
N LEU A 214 0.40 10.31 -7.58
CA LEU A 214 1.35 10.88 -8.54
C LEU A 214 2.59 10.02 -8.72
N LEU A 215 3.11 9.39 -7.66
CA LEU A 215 4.27 8.48 -7.73
C LEU A 215 3.95 7.17 -8.48
N LEU A 216 2.69 6.74 -8.47
CA LEU A 216 2.24 5.54 -9.21
C LEU A 216 2.18 5.77 -10.74
N ILE A 217 1.99 7.02 -11.18
CA ILE A 217 1.94 7.37 -12.61
C ILE A 217 3.23 7.00 -13.37
N PRO A 218 4.43 7.49 -12.99
CA PRO A 218 5.66 7.14 -13.68
C PRO A 218 5.98 5.65 -13.55
N LEU A 219 5.58 5.00 -12.45
CA LEU A 219 5.74 3.57 -12.24
C LEU A 219 4.92 2.77 -13.26
N LEU A 220 3.65 3.13 -13.45
CA LEU A 220 2.77 2.55 -14.46
C LEU A 220 3.33 2.72 -15.87
N PHE A 221 3.79 3.93 -16.23
CA PHE A 221 4.35 4.18 -17.55
C PHE A 221 5.60 3.35 -17.82
N ARG A 222 6.52 3.25 -16.84
CA ARG A 222 7.74 2.44 -16.96
C ARG A 222 7.42 0.95 -17.09
N LEU A 223 6.48 0.42 -16.30
CA LEU A 223 6.05 -0.97 -16.37
C LEU A 223 5.35 -1.30 -17.70
N ASN A 224 4.44 -0.43 -18.15
CA ASN A 224 3.77 -0.63 -19.44
C ASN A 224 4.76 -0.59 -20.62
N ARG A 225 5.79 0.25 -20.54
CA ARG A 225 6.88 0.27 -21.54
C ARG A 225 7.67 -1.03 -21.52
N ALA A 226 8.11 -1.50 -20.35
CA ALA A 226 8.84 -2.76 -20.21
C ALA A 226 8.05 -3.98 -20.72
N ARG A 227 6.73 -4.02 -20.45
CA ARG A 227 5.81 -5.05 -20.97
C ARG A 227 5.72 -5.02 -22.51
N ARG A 228 5.67 -3.83 -23.11
CA ARG A 228 5.64 -3.66 -24.58
C ARG A 228 6.96 -4.08 -25.23
N ASP A 229 8.09 -3.69 -24.65
CA ASP A 229 9.41 -4.02 -25.17
C ASP A 229 9.63 -5.55 -25.16
N SER A 230 9.18 -6.21 -24.09
CA SER A 230 9.19 -7.68 -23.97
C SER A 230 8.28 -8.36 -24.98
N ALA A 231 7.07 -7.83 -25.24
CA ALA A 231 6.15 -8.37 -26.24
C ALA A 231 6.66 -8.21 -27.68
N ASN A 232 7.47 -7.19 -27.94
CA ASN A 232 8.05 -6.90 -29.26
C ASN A 232 9.39 -7.62 -29.50
N GLY A 233 9.84 -8.49 -28.59
CA GLY A 233 11.09 -9.24 -28.73
C GLY A 233 12.36 -8.38 -28.64
N GLN A 234 12.27 -7.16 -28.13
CA GLN A 234 13.42 -6.30 -27.88
C GLN A 234 13.86 -6.48 -26.44
N SER A 235 14.73 -7.47 -26.18
CA SER A 235 15.43 -7.53 -24.90
C SER A 235 16.34 -6.30 -24.77
N PRO A 236 16.27 -5.51 -23.68
CA PRO A 236 17.25 -4.46 -23.45
C PRO A 236 18.62 -5.12 -23.22
N GLY A 237 19.58 -4.77 -24.08
CA GLY A 237 21.00 -5.09 -23.90
C GLY A 237 21.66 -4.20 -22.85
#